data_AF-A0A5C5U6P5-F1
#
_entry.id   AF-A0A5C5U6P5-F1
#
_cell.length_a   1.000
_cell.length_b   1.000
_cell.length_c   1.000
_cell.angle_alpha   90.00
_cell.angle_beta   90.00
_cell.angle_gamma   90.00
#
_symmetry.space_group_name_H-M   'P 1'
#
loop_
_entity.id
_entity.type
_entity.pdbx_description
1 polymer ?
#
loop_
_entity_poly.entity_id
_entity_poly.type
_entity_poly.pdbx_seq_one_letter_code
_entity_poly.pdbx_strand_id
1 'polypeptide(L)'
;MDSITQILLGASVAGAVVPPAHRRAAMLAGAALGTLPDLDSFPIRLFTDDPVALMTLHRGFSHSLFVLPLLAWAIWAFYRSRGRRVAESPRRWFWAIQLALVTHPLLDAFTVYGTQLLWPLATPPVMWSSVFIIDPGYTLWLLLGVAVAVFAGQKPFAQRALVAGLALGTAYLGWSLVAKAMVEREAERSLAALGLQDAPRFSVPMPFNTLLWRVVAMTPEGFVEGEHSLVADARPIAFRHHRSDTAALGDVVAYPAVARLAWFNHGFMKAHDRDGRLVLSDLRMGAEPDYSFNVAVAERDGRAWREIPPEQLSWPWEARRRLPQMWDRIWTEPASPSVPAAADTGSAPAPGERPYAGNQ
;
A
#
# COMPACT_ATOMS: atom_id res chain seq x y z
N MET A 1 2.57 6.26 3.93
CA MET A 1 4.00 6.00 4.21
C MET A 1 4.16 5.87 5.72
N ASP A 2 5.25 5.28 6.22
CA ASP A 2 5.52 5.22 7.65
C ASP A 2 5.76 6.61 8.25
N SER A 3 5.48 6.74 9.55
CA SER A 3 5.55 8.03 10.25
C SER A 3 6.96 8.62 10.32
N ILE A 4 8.02 7.80 10.34
CA ILE A 4 9.40 8.30 10.38
C ILE A 4 9.72 9.01 9.08
N THR A 5 9.35 8.40 7.96
CA THR A 5 9.50 9.01 6.64
C THR A 5 8.74 10.33 6.52
N GLN A 6 7.49 10.39 6.99
CA GLN A 6 6.68 11.61 6.94
C GLN A 6 7.25 12.74 7.80
N ILE A 7 7.76 12.41 9.00
CA ILE A 7 8.47 13.34 9.88
C ILE A 7 9.72 13.91 9.17
N LEU A 8 10.53 13.04 8.57
CA LEU A 8 11.76 13.45 7.91
C LEU A 8 11.51 14.26 6.65
N LEU A 9 10.48 13.91 5.87
CA LEU A 9 10.08 14.67 4.68
C LEU A 9 9.63 16.08 5.05
N GLY A 10 8.70 16.18 6.02
CA GLY A 10 8.20 17.46 6.50
C GLY A 10 9.33 18.35 7.06
N ALA A 11 10.22 17.77 7.87
CA ALA A 11 11.39 18.46 8.40
C ALA A 11 12.33 18.95 7.29
N SER A 12 12.59 18.10 6.29
CA SER A 12 13.51 18.40 5.19
C SER A 12 13.02 19.56 4.34
N VAL A 13 11.77 19.47 3.90
CA VAL A 13 11.12 20.48 3.06
C VAL A 13 11.06 21.83 3.79
N ALA A 14 10.56 21.85 5.02
CA ALA A 14 10.43 23.10 5.77
C ALA A 14 11.80 23.73 6.07
N GLY A 15 12.79 22.93 6.48
CA GLY A 15 14.14 23.39 6.77
C GLY A 15 14.91 23.90 5.54
N ALA A 16 14.61 23.37 4.35
CA ALA A 16 15.25 23.77 3.10
C ALA A 16 14.75 25.13 2.57
N VAL A 17 13.50 25.49 2.87
CA VAL A 17 12.84 26.70 2.32
C VAL A 17 13.11 27.96 3.16
N VAL A 18 13.18 27.83 4.48
CA VAL A 18 13.30 28.97 5.39
C VAL A 18 14.73 29.54 5.48
N PRO A 19 14.91 30.79 5.96
CA PRO A 19 16.25 31.33 6.20
C PRO A 19 17.04 30.54 7.26
N PRO A 20 18.38 30.60 7.25
CA PRO A 20 19.22 29.88 8.19
C PRO A 20 18.85 30.07 9.68
N ALA A 21 18.51 31.30 10.08
CA ALA A 21 18.12 31.61 11.45
C ALA A 21 16.85 30.87 11.92
N HIS A 22 15.97 30.49 10.99
CA HIS A 22 14.68 29.84 11.30
C HIS A 22 14.73 28.32 11.16
N ARG A 23 15.81 27.77 10.59
CA ARG A 23 15.88 26.39 10.10
C ARG A 23 15.50 25.35 11.14
N ARG A 24 16.07 25.41 12.34
CA ARG A 24 15.76 24.44 13.41
C ARG A 24 14.28 24.45 13.78
N ALA A 25 13.70 25.64 13.93
CA ALA A 25 12.27 25.78 14.24
C ALA A 25 11.40 25.27 13.08
N ALA A 26 11.80 25.54 11.83
CA ALA A 26 11.07 25.05 10.66
C ALA A 26 11.17 23.54 10.49
N MET A 27 12.32 22.91 10.79
CA MET A 27 12.45 21.46 10.77
C MET A 27 11.52 20.80 11.80
N LEU A 28 11.44 21.34 13.02
CA LEU A 28 10.52 20.82 14.04
C LEU A 28 9.05 21.06 13.67
N ALA A 29 8.71 22.25 13.17
CA ALA A 29 7.36 22.54 12.71
C ALA A 29 6.97 21.66 11.50
N GLY A 30 7.89 21.48 10.56
CA GLY A 30 7.72 20.62 9.39
C GLY A 30 7.56 19.16 9.77
N ALA A 31 8.33 18.65 10.73
CA ALA A 31 8.14 17.31 11.29
C ALA A 31 6.73 17.12 11.86
N ALA A 32 6.25 18.09 12.65
CA ALA A 32 4.92 18.01 13.25
C ALA A 32 3.80 18.11 12.20
N LEU A 33 3.91 19.07 11.28
CA LEU A 33 2.95 19.25 10.18
C LEU A 33 2.95 18.06 9.22
N GLY A 34 4.12 17.45 8.98
CA GLY A 34 4.26 16.25 8.18
C GLY A 34 3.56 15.04 8.79
N THR A 35 3.29 15.01 10.10
CA THR A 35 2.49 13.94 10.73
C THR A 35 1.01 14.29 10.82
N LEU A 36 0.65 15.57 10.68
CA LEU A 36 -0.69 16.06 10.97
C LEU A 36 -1.82 15.35 10.20
N PRO A 37 -1.69 15.04 8.89
CA PRO A 37 -2.77 14.36 8.16
C PRO A 37 -3.17 13.02 8.77
N ASP A 38 -2.20 12.19 9.17
CA ASP A 38 -2.43 10.85 9.75
C ASP A 38 -2.99 10.88 11.19
N LEU A 39 -2.96 12.04 11.85
CA LEU A 39 -3.58 12.20 13.16
C LEU A 39 -5.11 12.20 13.08
N ASP A 40 -5.71 12.17 11.88
CA ASP A 40 -7.13 11.96 11.64
C ASP A 40 -7.65 10.62 12.18
N SER A 41 -6.79 9.62 12.29
CA SER A 41 -7.12 8.30 12.83
C SER A 41 -7.61 8.37 14.28
N PHE A 42 -7.13 9.34 15.08
CA PHE A 42 -7.59 9.54 16.46
C PHE A 42 -9.04 10.04 16.54
N PRO A 43 -9.42 11.20 15.94
CA PRO A 43 -10.80 11.65 15.97
C PRO A 43 -11.75 10.68 15.26
N ILE A 44 -11.37 10.06 14.14
CA ILE A 44 -12.24 9.07 13.46
C ILE A 44 -12.61 7.93 14.43
N ARG A 45 -11.64 7.39 15.17
CA ARG A 45 -11.88 6.34 16.20
C ARG A 45 -12.75 6.79 17.37
N LEU A 46 -12.91 8.10 17.60
CA LEU A 46 -13.84 8.61 18.61
C LEU A 46 -15.28 8.65 18.11
N PHE A 47 -15.51 8.58 16.79
CA PHE A 47 -16.84 8.68 16.18
C PHE A 47 -17.38 7.35 15.62
N THR A 48 -16.52 6.36 15.39
CA THR A 48 -16.94 5.05 14.85
C THR A 48 -15.97 3.92 15.22
N ASP A 49 -16.53 2.73 15.43
CA ASP A 49 -15.79 1.47 15.59
C ASP A 49 -15.87 0.59 14.32
N ASP A 50 -16.58 1.04 13.27
CA ASP A 50 -16.70 0.30 12.01
C ASP A 50 -15.33 0.25 11.28
N PRO A 51 -14.73 -0.93 11.08
CA PRO A 51 -13.41 -1.06 10.46
C PRO A 51 -13.38 -0.60 9.00
N VAL A 52 -14.50 -0.70 8.27
CA VAL A 52 -14.60 -0.20 6.89
C VAL A 52 -14.60 1.32 6.91
N ALA A 53 -15.34 1.95 7.83
CA ALA A 53 -15.30 3.39 8.00
C ALA A 53 -13.91 3.87 8.42
N LEU A 54 -13.29 3.21 9.42
CA LEU A 54 -11.94 3.53 9.89
C LEU A 54 -10.91 3.49 8.77
N MET A 55 -10.95 2.45 7.92
CA MET A 55 -10.02 2.32 6.81
C MET A 55 -10.29 3.34 5.69
N THR A 56 -11.56 3.55 5.34
CA THR A 56 -11.92 4.31 4.13
C THR A 56 -12.12 5.81 4.35
N LEU A 57 -12.29 6.27 5.60
CA LEU A 57 -12.31 7.69 5.94
C LEU A 57 -10.92 8.24 6.21
N HIS A 58 -10.04 7.40 6.80
CA HIS A 58 -8.62 7.71 6.89
C HIS A 58 -8.07 7.93 5.47
N ARG A 59 -7.23 8.95 5.30
CA ARG A 59 -6.70 9.36 3.97
C ARG A 59 -7.74 9.94 3.00
N GLY A 60 -8.87 10.38 3.55
CA GLY A 60 -9.90 11.15 2.86
C GLY A 60 -9.66 12.66 3.01
N PHE A 61 -10.56 13.31 3.76
CA PHE A 61 -10.59 14.76 3.99
C PHE A 61 -9.24 15.36 4.43
N SER A 62 -8.59 14.71 5.40
CA SER A 62 -7.29 15.06 6.00
C SER A 62 -6.12 15.05 5.01
N HIS A 63 -6.26 14.34 3.90
CA HIS A 63 -5.21 14.15 2.88
C HIS A 63 -5.56 14.84 1.55
N SER A 64 -6.64 15.61 1.52
CA SER A 64 -7.14 16.28 0.31
C SER A 64 -6.23 17.43 -0.14
N LEU A 65 -5.95 17.47 -1.45
CA LEU A 65 -5.27 18.58 -2.12
C LEU A 65 -6.14 19.84 -2.24
N PHE A 66 -7.43 19.78 -1.91
CA PHE A 66 -8.28 20.96 -1.76
C PHE A 66 -8.30 21.48 -0.32
N VAL A 67 -8.28 20.59 0.67
CA VAL A 67 -8.37 20.95 2.10
C VAL A 67 -7.04 21.41 2.65
N LEU A 68 -5.97 20.63 2.42
CA LEU A 68 -4.67 20.89 3.06
C LEU A 68 -4.06 22.24 2.68
N PRO A 69 -4.11 22.71 1.42
CA PRO A 69 -3.64 24.06 1.10
C PRO A 69 -4.40 25.18 1.83
N LEU A 70 -5.70 25.00 2.09
CA LEU A 70 -6.50 25.98 2.84
C LEU A 70 -6.16 25.95 4.33
N LEU A 71 -6.02 24.76 4.90
CA LEU A 71 -5.56 24.59 6.29
C LEU A 71 -4.15 25.17 6.48
N ALA A 72 -3.25 24.88 5.54
CA ALA A 72 -1.88 25.39 5.54
C ALA A 72 -1.85 26.93 5.45
N TRP A 73 -2.70 27.53 4.60
CA TRP A 73 -2.87 28.98 4.55
C TRP A 73 -3.40 29.54 5.88
N ALA A 74 -4.39 28.90 6.50
CA ALA A 74 -4.95 29.33 7.78
C ALA A 74 -3.91 29.29 8.91
N ILE A 75 -3.13 28.21 9.00
CA ILE A 75 -2.01 28.07 9.94
C ILE A 75 -0.98 29.19 9.70
N TRP A 76 -0.59 29.41 8.44
CA TRP A 76 0.34 30.47 8.09
C TRP A 76 -0.20 31.86 8.47
N ALA A 77 -1.45 32.17 8.14
CA ALA A 77 -2.08 33.46 8.42
C ALA A 77 -2.16 33.72 9.92
N PHE A 78 -2.52 32.70 10.70
CA PHE A 78 -2.52 32.75 12.16
C PHE A 78 -1.13 33.05 12.73
N TYR A 79 -0.09 32.34 12.31
CA TYR A 79 1.26 32.60 12.85
C TYR A 79 1.89 33.89 12.31
N ARG A 80 1.48 34.34 11.12
CA ARG A 80 1.88 35.63 10.55
C ARG A 80 1.34 36.79 11.41
N SER A 81 0.10 36.72 11.88
CA SER A 81 -0.48 37.79 12.70
C SER A 81 0.14 37.91 14.10
N ARG A 82 0.91 36.90 14.55
CA ARG A 82 1.59 36.90 15.86
C ARG A 82 2.94 37.65 15.88
N GLY A 83 3.40 38.22 14.76
CA GLY A 83 4.61 39.07 14.73
C GLY A 83 5.93 38.38 15.04
N ARG A 84 6.04 37.06 14.84
CA ARG A 84 7.26 36.24 15.09
C ARG A 84 7.95 35.83 13.77
N ARG A 85 8.77 34.76 13.80
CA ARG A 85 9.48 34.16 12.65
C ARG A 85 8.69 34.09 11.34
N VAL A 86 7.39 33.78 11.40
CA VAL A 86 6.51 33.74 10.21
C VAL A 86 6.30 35.14 9.64
N ALA A 87 6.12 36.16 10.48
CA ALA A 87 6.03 37.56 10.05
C ALA A 87 7.36 38.11 9.52
N GLU A 88 8.50 37.65 10.05
CA GLU A 88 9.85 38.03 9.60
C GLU A 88 10.20 37.48 8.20
N SER A 89 9.60 36.36 7.79
CA SER A 89 9.86 35.72 6.49
C SER A 89 8.60 35.06 5.92
N PRO A 90 7.55 35.85 5.62
CA PRO A 90 6.19 35.34 5.40
C PRO A 90 6.11 34.46 4.16
N ARG A 91 6.78 34.85 3.06
CA ARG A 91 6.78 34.06 1.81
C ARG A 91 7.46 32.69 1.99
N ARG A 92 8.57 32.63 2.74
CA ARG A 92 9.29 31.37 2.96
C ARG A 92 8.52 30.44 3.90
N TRP A 93 7.93 30.98 4.96
CA TRP A 93 7.10 30.20 5.88
C TRP A 93 5.78 29.75 5.26
N PHE A 94 5.20 30.53 4.35
CA PHE A 94 4.05 30.10 3.56
C PHE A 94 4.38 28.79 2.84
N TRP A 95 5.43 28.78 2.01
CA TRP A 95 5.83 27.59 1.28
C TRP A 95 6.30 26.44 2.18
N ALA A 96 6.98 26.72 3.29
CA ALA A 96 7.38 25.69 4.23
C ALA A 96 6.16 24.94 4.82
N ILE A 97 5.10 25.66 5.20
CA ILE A 97 3.87 25.08 5.75
C ILE A 97 3.05 24.39 4.65
N GLN A 98 2.88 25.02 3.48
CA GLN A 98 2.18 24.41 2.34
C GLN A 98 2.83 23.09 1.96
N LEU A 99 4.14 23.09 1.73
CA LEU A 99 4.83 21.91 1.23
C LEU A 99 4.88 20.82 2.31
N ALA A 100 5.12 21.15 3.58
CA ALA A 100 5.12 20.14 4.65
C ALA A 100 3.78 19.37 4.76
N LEU A 101 2.65 20.05 4.52
CA LEU A 101 1.34 19.41 4.53
C LEU A 101 1.02 18.70 3.21
N VAL A 102 1.30 19.33 2.06
CA VAL A 102 0.91 18.80 0.74
C VAL A 102 1.80 17.64 0.29
N THR A 103 3.08 17.59 0.66
CA THR A 103 3.95 16.47 0.24
C THR A 103 3.60 15.16 0.94
N HIS A 104 2.96 15.21 2.10
CA HIS A 104 2.54 14.01 2.83
C HIS A 104 1.58 13.12 2.01
N PRO A 105 0.38 13.59 1.59
CA PRO A 105 -0.55 12.77 0.85
C PRO A 105 -0.04 12.43 -0.56
N LEU A 106 0.79 13.30 -1.15
CA LEU A 106 1.46 13.00 -2.41
C LEU A 106 2.40 11.80 -2.27
N LEU A 107 3.18 11.73 -1.19
CA LEU A 107 4.02 10.56 -0.92
C LEU A 107 3.17 9.31 -0.62
N ASP A 108 2.06 9.46 0.11
CA ASP A 108 1.17 8.32 0.37
C ASP A 108 0.58 7.72 -0.91
N ALA A 109 0.31 8.55 -1.93
CA ALA A 109 -0.16 8.10 -3.24
C ALA A 109 0.86 7.20 -3.97
N PHE A 110 2.15 7.22 -3.60
CA PHE A 110 3.14 6.26 -4.11
C PHE A 110 3.00 4.86 -3.49
N THR A 111 2.18 4.69 -2.44
CA THR A 111 1.94 3.40 -1.78
C THR A 111 0.66 2.72 -2.29
N VAL A 112 0.55 1.39 -2.12
CA VAL A 112 -0.61 0.61 -2.57
C VAL A 112 -1.89 0.85 -1.76
N TYR A 113 -1.76 1.37 -0.53
CA TYR A 113 -2.89 1.63 0.37
C TYR A 113 -3.89 2.63 -0.22
N GLY A 114 -3.38 3.57 -1.02
CA GLY A 114 -4.15 4.60 -1.68
C GLY A 114 -4.50 5.79 -0.79
N THR A 115 -4.67 6.96 -1.42
CA THR A 115 -5.04 8.22 -0.77
C THR A 115 -6.04 8.98 -1.63
N GLN A 116 -7.13 9.49 -1.05
CA GLN A 116 -8.16 10.23 -1.79
C GLN A 116 -7.76 11.69 -1.99
N LEU A 117 -6.76 11.93 -2.85
CA LEU A 117 -6.18 13.25 -3.12
C LEU A 117 -7.19 14.32 -3.52
N LEU A 118 -8.27 13.93 -4.20
CA LEU A 118 -9.27 14.84 -4.75
C LEU A 118 -10.57 14.91 -3.93
N TRP A 119 -10.59 14.42 -2.69
CA TRP A 119 -11.75 14.59 -1.80
C TRP A 119 -12.15 16.08 -1.75
N PRO A 120 -13.44 16.45 -1.93
CA PRO A 120 -14.64 15.62 -1.79
C PRO A 120 -15.15 14.96 -3.08
N LEU A 121 -14.41 15.00 -4.18
CA LEU A 121 -14.82 14.29 -5.39
C LEU A 121 -14.88 12.77 -5.11
N ALA A 122 -15.90 12.10 -5.63
CA ALA A 122 -16.14 10.67 -5.44
C ALA A 122 -15.17 9.75 -6.23
N THR A 123 -13.94 10.21 -6.46
CA THR A 123 -12.89 9.44 -7.12
C THR A 123 -12.29 8.43 -6.15
N PRO A 124 -12.11 7.16 -6.55
CA PRO A 124 -11.36 6.18 -5.76
C PRO A 124 -9.98 6.69 -5.33
N PRO A 125 -9.41 6.17 -4.22
CA PRO A 125 -8.08 6.56 -3.76
C PRO A 125 -7.00 6.34 -4.81
N VAL A 126 -6.10 7.31 -4.98
CA VAL A 126 -4.95 7.20 -5.88
C VAL A 126 -3.89 6.29 -5.24
N MET A 127 -3.49 5.24 -5.96
CA MET A 127 -2.49 4.25 -5.53
C MET A 127 -1.48 3.94 -6.65
N TRP A 128 -0.50 4.81 -6.88
CA TRP A 128 0.56 4.54 -7.85
C TRP A 128 1.37 3.29 -7.49
N SER A 129 1.45 2.95 -6.19
CA SER A 129 1.97 1.66 -5.73
C SER A 129 3.39 1.35 -6.25
N SER A 130 4.27 2.34 -6.25
CA SER A 130 5.65 2.19 -6.70
C SER A 130 6.67 2.13 -5.57
N VAL A 131 6.27 2.42 -4.32
CA VAL A 131 7.09 2.20 -3.12
C VAL A 131 6.30 1.48 -2.04
N PHE A 132 6.99 0.70 -1.22
CA PHE A 132 6.39 0.08 -0.05
C PHE A 132 6.20 1.11 1.07
N ILE A 133 5.26 0.88 1.98
CA ILE A 133 4.94 1.83 3.06
C ILE A 133 6.13 2.15 3.97
N ILE A 134 7.04 1.18 4.14
CA ILE A 134 8.34 1.36 4.80
C ILE A 134 9.42 1.08 3.75
N ASP A 135 10.06 2.14 3.25
CA ASP A 135 11.12 2.04 2.23
C ASP A 135 12.40 2.73 2.75
N PRO A 136 13.35 1.95 3.29
CA PRO A 136 14.61 2.50 3.80
C PRO A 136 15.43 3.23 2.72
N GLY A 137 15.30 2.84 1.45
CA GLY A 137 16.00 3.48 0.33
C GLY A 137 15.58 4.94 0.16
N TYR A 138 14.28 5.23 0.31
CA TYR A 138 13.77 6.60 0.32
C TYR A 138 14.09 7.33 1.63
N THR A 139 13.79 6.70 2.78
CA THR A 139 13.94 7.32 4.11
C THR A 139 15.39 7.73 4.42
N LEU A 140 16.37 6.93 3.97
CA LEU A 140 17.79 7.14 4.27
C LEU A 140 18.30 8.50 3.79
N TRP A 141 17.94 8.93 2.58
CA TRP A 141 18.40 10.21 2.04
C TRP A 141 17.86 11.40 2.81
N LEU A 142 16.59 11.33 3.22
CA LEU A 142 15.97 12.35 4.07
C LEU A 142 16.63 12.37 5.46
N LEU A 143 16.87 11.19 6.05
CA LEU A 143 17.53 11.07 7.35
C LEU A 143 18.92 11.69 7.35
N LEU A 144 19.75 11.38 6.35
CA LEU A 144 21.10 11.94 6.21
C LEU A 144 21.06 13.47 6.06
N GLY A 145 20.16 13.99 5.23
CA GLY A 145 19.96 15.43 5.06
C GLY A 145 19.59 16.11 6.38
N VAL A 146 18.58 15.58 7.08
CA VAL A 146 18.10 16.09 8.38
C VAL A 146 19.20 16.03 9.43
N ALA A 147 19.89 14.89 9.57
CA ALA A 147 20.96 14.70 10.55
C ALA A 147 22.07 15.75 10.35
N VAL A 148 22.57 15.89 9.12
CA VAL A 148 23.58 16.90 8.79
C VAL A 148 23.07 18.31 9.11
N ALA A 149 21.83 18.63 8.78
CA ALA A 149 21.27 19.96 9.02
C ALA A 149 21.10 20.29 10.52
N VAL A 150 20.76 19.30 11.35
CA VAL A 150 20.68 19.46 12.81
C VAL A 150 22.04 19.88 13.38
N PHE A 151 23.12 19.19 13.00
CA PHE A 151 24.47 19.46 13.49
C PHE A 151 25.09 20.71 12.85
N ALA A 152 24.86 20.95 11.56
CA ALA A 152 25.39 22.12 10.85
C ALA A 152 24.68 23.43 11.23
N GLY A 153 23.45 23.37 11.74
CA GLY A 153 22.69 24.51 12.23
C GLY A 153 22.45 25.59 11.15
N GLN A 154 22.99 26.78 11.35
CA GLN A 154 22.81 27.91 10.43
C GLN A 154 23.79 27.91 9.25
N LYS A 155 24.80 27.02 9.24
CA LYS A 155 25.79 26.99 8.17
C LYS A 155 25.14 26.74 6.79
N PRO A 156 25.65 27.32 5.69
CA PRO A 156 25.08 27.14 4.35
C PRO A 156 25.00 25.67 3.90
N PHE A 157 25.94 24.84 4.35
CA PHE A 157 25.96 23.40 4.06
C PHE A 157 24.74 22.65 4.60
N ALA A 158 24.10 23.13 5.68
CA ALA A 158 22.88 22.53 6.22
C ALA A 158 21.75 22.50 5.17
N GLN A 159 21.53 23.61 4.47
CA GLN A 159 20.50 23.68 3.43
C GLN A 159 20.86 22.79 2.23
N ARG A 160 22.14 22.77 1.84
CA ARG A 160 22.61 21.90 0.74
C ARG A 160 22.37 20.43 1.05
N ALA A 161 22.60 20.01 2.30
CA ALA A 161 22.33 18.64 2.73
C ALA A 161 20.83 18.29 2.68
N LEU A 162 19.95 19.19 3.15
CA LEU A 162 18.50 18.99 3.03
C LEU A 162 18.04 18.89 1.58
N VAL A 163 18.52 19.80 0.72
CA VAL A 163 18.20 19.80 -0.71
C VAL A 163 18.74 18.55 -1.41
N ALA A 164 19.96 18.11 -1.07
CA ALA A 164 20.54 16.87 -1.60
C ALA A 164 19.72 15.64 -1.16
N GLY A 165 19.33 15.56 0.11
CA GLY A 165 18.47 14.48 0.61
C GLY A 165 17.11 14.43 -0.09
N LEU A 166 16.48 15.60 -0.29
CA LEU A 166 15.24 15.72 -1.07
C LEU A 166 15.45 15.31 -2.53
N ALA A 167 16.49 15.81 -3.19
CA ALA A 167 16.77 15.50 -4.59
C ALA A 167 17.05 14.00 -4.81
N LEU A 168 17.84 13.38 -3.92
CA LEU A 168 18.12 11.94 -3.98
C LEU A 168 16.87 11.11 -3.66
N GLY A 169 16.07 11.52 -2.68
CA GLY A 169 14.77 10.89 -2.40
C GLY A 169 13.79 11.01 -3.58
N THR A 170 13.72 12.18 -4.22
CA THR A 170 12.90 12.37 -5.44
C THR A 170 13.43 11.55 -6.61
N ALA A 171 14.74 11.47 -6.81
CA ALA A 171 15.35 10.61 -7.83
C ALA A 171 15.03 9.13 -7.57
N TYR A 172 15.04 8.69 -6.30
CA TYR A 172 14.63 7.34 -5.90
C TYR A 172 13.15 7.06 -6.22
N LEU A 173 12.23 8.01 -5.95
CA LEU A 173 10.83 7.88 -6.37
C LEU A 173 10.69 7.84 -7.90
N GLY A 174 11.48 8.63 -8.63
CA GLY A 174 11.54 8.58 -10.08
C GLY A 174 11.99 7.21 -10.60
N TRP A 175 13.04 6.65 -9.99
CA TRP A 175 13.49 5.28 -10.25
C TRP A 175 12.38 4.25 -9.94
N SER A 176 11.67 4.38 -8.82
CA SER A 176 10.64 3.41 -8.45
C SER A 176 9.48 3.37 -9.45
N LEU A 177 9.15 4.49 -10.09
CA LEU A 177 8.20 4.54 -11.19
C LEU A 177 8.73 3.85 -12.47
N VAL A 178 10.01 4.02 -12.79
CA VAL A 178 10.66 3.30 -13.91
C VAL A 178 10.66 1.79 -13.65
N ALA A 179 11.07 1.37 -12.45
CA ALA A 179 11.03 -0.01 -12.00
C ALA A 179 9.61 -0.59 -12.12
N LYS A 180 8.60 0.14 -11.65
CA LYS A 180 7.19 -0.25 -11.81
C LYS A 180 6.81 -0.47 -13.27
N ALA A 181 7.14 0.47 -14.16
CA ALA A 181 6.82 0.37 -15.58
C ALA A 181 7.49 -0.84 -16.25
N MET A 182 8.72 -1.19 -15.85
CA MET A 182 9.40 -2.40 -16.32
C MET A 182 8.64 -3.67 -15.89
N VAL A 183 8.22 -3.75 -14.63
CA VAL A 183 7.45 -4.88 -14.10
C VAL A 183 6.07 -4.98 -14.75
N GLU A 184 5.38 -3.86 -14.92
CA GLU A 184 4.05 -3.84 -15.54
C GLU A 184 4.09 -4.32 -16.98
N ARG A 185 5.13 -3.98 -17.74
CA ARG A 185 5.34 -4.49 -19.10
C ARG A 185 5.52 -6.01 -19.12
N GLU A 186 6.26 -6.57 -18.16
CA GLU A 186 6.47 -8.01 -18.09
C GLU A 186 5.21 -8.75 -17.59
N ALA A 187 4.49 -8.14 -16.64
CA ALA A 187 3.18 -8.60 -16.20
C ALA A 187 2.17 -8.63 -17.35
N GLU A 188 2.12 -7.60 -18.18
CA GLU A 188 1.25 -7.53 -19.35
C GLU A 188 1.47 -8.70 -20.30
N ARG A 189 2.73 -8.96 -20.67
CA ARG A 189 3.11 -10.10 -21.54
C ARG A 189 2.77 -11.44 -20.91
N SER A 190 3.13 -11.61 -19.64
CA SER A 190 2.94 -12.86 -18.90
C SER A 190 1.45 -13.18 -18.71
N LEU A 191 0.62 -12.17 -18.44
CA LEU A 191 -0.84 -12.32 -18.32
C LEU A 191 -1.52 -12.53 -19.68
N ALA A 192 -1.03 -11.90 -20.74
CA ALA A 192 -1.55 -12.15 -22.09
C ALA A 192 -1.37 -13.61 -22.53
N ALA A 193 -0.26 -14.25 -22.15
CA ALA A 193 -0.04 -15.68 -22.41
C ALA A 193 -1.06 -16.59 -21.69
N LEU A 194 -1.73 -16.08 -20.63
CA LEU A 194 -2.79 -16.76 -19.89
C LEU A 194 -4.20 -16.33 -20.34
N GLY A 195 -4.33 -15.48 -21.36
CA GLY A 195 -5.61 -14.90 -21.78
C GLY A 195 -6.18 -13.87 -20.79
N LEU A 196 -5.33 -13.30 -19.93
CA LEU A 196 -5.68 -12.33 -18.89
C LEU A 196 -5.15 -10.92 -19.21
N GLN A 197 -4.97 -10.59 -20.49
CA GLN A 197 -4.39 -9.30 -20.93
C GLN A 197 -5.22 -8.08 -20.51
N ASP A 198 -6.53 -8.23 -20.30
CA ASP A 198 -7.44 -7.14 -19.90
C ASP A 198 -7.85 -7.25 -18.42
N ALA A 199 -7.31 -8.22 -17.68
CA ALA A 199 -7.63 -8.41 -16.28
C ALA A 199 -7.25 -7.18 -15.44
N PRO A 200 -8.14 -6.68 -14.56
CA PRO A 200 -7.79 -5.68 -13.56
C PRO A 200 -6.61 -6.18 -12.75
N ARG A 201 -5.56 -5.35 -12.60
CA ARG A 201 -4.33 -5.74 -11.91
C ARG A 201 -3.72 -4.57 -11.15
N PHE A 202 -2.87 -4.90 -10.18
CA PHE A 202 -1.92 -3.96 -9.62
C PHE A 202 -0.56 -4.63 -9.45
N SER A 203 0.48 -3.79 -9.36
CA SER A 203 1.81 -4.20 -8.95
C SER A 203 2.26 -3.35 -7.77
N VAL A 204 2.98 -3.98 -6.85
CA VAL A 204 3.51 -3.36 -5.63
C VAL A 204 4.89 -3.91 -5.35
N PRO A 205 5.87 -3.07 -4.95
CA PRO A 205 7.14 -3.60 -4.50
C PRO A 205 6.98 -4.36 -3.18
N MET A 206 7.76 -5.43 -3.04
CA MET A 206 7.86 -6.18 -1.79
C MET A 206 8.53 -5.33 -0.69
N PRO A 207 8.30 -5.63 0.60
CA PRO A 207 8.81 -4.83 1.70
C PRO A 207 10.29 -4.42 1.59
N PHE A 208 10.56 -3.15 1.93
CA PHE A 208 11.89 -2.56 2.11
C PHE A 208 12.75 -2.37 0.85
N ASN A 209 12.24 -2.60 -0.36
CA ASN A 209 13.02 -2.49 -1.58
C ASN A 209 12.16 -2.10 -2.80
N THR A 210 12.80 -1.78 -3.92
CA THR A 210 12.16 -1.51 -5.22
C THR A 210 12.63 -2.47 -6.32
N LEU A 211 13.15 -3.64 -5.94
CA LEU A 211 13.78 -4.62 -6.84
C LEU A 211 12.91 -5.87 -7.07
N LEU A 212 12.26 -6.36 -6.02
CA LEU A 212 11.32 -7.48 -6.09
C LEU A 212 9.90 -6.95 -5.98
N TRP A 213 9.05 -7.36 -6.92
CA TRP A 213 7.70 -6.87 -7.06
C TRP A 213 6.70 -8.01 -7.03
N ARG A 214 5.53 -7.72 -6.50
CA ARG A 214 4.37 -8.58 -6.56
C ARG A 214 3.37 -8.03 -7.56
N VAL A 215 2.78 -8.91 -8.33
CA VAL A 215 1.74 -8.61 -9.31
C VAL A 215 0.52 -9.46 -8.99
N VAL A 216 -0.64 -8.83 -8.90
CA VAL A 216 -1.92 -9.50 -8.67
C VAL A 216 -2.87 -9.09 -9.79
N ALA A 217 -3.54 -10.06 -10.41
CA ALA A 217 -4.57 -9.82 -11.41
C ALA A 217 -5.84 -10.61 -11.09
N MET A 218 -7.00 -9.98 -11.22
CA MET A 218 -8.30 -10.59 -10.93
C MET A 218 -8.72 -11.55 -12.05
N THR A 219 -9.41 -12.63 -11.70
CA THR A 219 -9.97 -13.62 -12.62
C THR A 219 -11.45 -13.87 -12.27
N PRO A 220 -12.26 -14.48 -13.17
CA PRO A 220 -13.66 -14.77 -12.86
C PRO A 220 -13.87 -15.70 -11.65
N GLU A 221 -12.88 -16.56 -11.37
CA GLU A 221 -12.91 -17.52 -10.25
C GLU A 221 -12.08 -17.07 -9.03
N GLY A 222 -11.44 -15.90 -9.08
CA GLY A 222 -10.60 -15.38 -8.01
C GLY A 222 -9.51 -14.43 -8.50
N PHE A 223 -8.24 -14.81 -8.33
CA PHE A 223 -7.11 -14.00 -8.76
C PHE A 223 -5.88 -14.87 -9.05
N VAL A 224 -4.91 -14.28 -9.75
CA VAL A 224 -3.57 -14.82 -9.89
C VAL A 224 -2.56 -13.89 -9.24
N GLU A 225 -1.53 -14.47 -8.63
CA GLU A 225 -0.44 -13.75 -7.97
C GLU A 225 0.91 -14.26 -8.46
N GLY A 226 1.83 -13.34 -8.72
CA GLY A 226 3.19 -13.64 -9.17
C GLY A 226 4.20 -12.65 -8.61
N GLU A 227 5.45 -13.06 -8.54
CA GLU A 227 6.57 -12.23 -8.13
C GLU A 227 7.53 -12.04 -9.30
N HIS A 228 8.14 -10.86 -9.41
CA HIS A 228 9.15 -10.57 -10.41
C HIS A 228 10.29 -9.76 -9.80
N SER A 229 11.50 -10.30 -9.89
CA SER A 229 12.75 -9.59 -9.56
C SER A 229 13.31 -8.90 -10.80
N LEU A 230 13.55 -7.59 -10.70
CA LEU A 230 14.22 -6.80 -11.74
C LEU A 230 15.71 -7.14 -11.90
N VAL A 231 16.27 -7.92 -10.98
CA VAL A 231 17.70 -8.27 -10.97
C VAL A 231 17.93 -9.72 -11.40
N ALA A 232 17.09 -10.63 -10.92
CA ALA A 232 17.32 -12.07 -11.07
C ALA A 232 16.45 -12.74 -12.15
N ASP A 233 15.22 -12.26 -12.35
CA ASP A 233 14.26 -12.97 -13.19
C ASP A 233 14.45 -12.60 -14.66
N ALA A 234 14.64 -13.61 -15.52
CA ALA A 234 14.77 -13.46 -16.97
C ALA A 234 13.61 -14.14 -17.73
N ARG A 235 12.84 -15.00 -17.05
CA ARG A 235 11.64 -15.66 -17.58
C ARG A 235 10.37 -14.83 -17.33
N PRO A 236 9.28 -15.14 -18.07
CA PRO A 236 7.95 -14.63 -17.77
C PRO A 236 7.53 -14.90 -16.32
N ILE A 237 6.68 -14.04 -15.78
CA ILE A 237 6.18 -14.15 -14.41
C ILE A 237 5.40 -15.45 -14.25
N ALA A 238 5.83 -16.29 -13.31
CA ALA A 238 5.11 -17.49 -12.93
C ALA A 238 3.95 -17.13 -11.99
N PHE A 239 2.75 -17.04 -12.55
CA PHE A 239 1.53 -16.77 -11.80
C PHE A 239 0.95 -18.04 -11.14
N ARG A 240 0.51 -17.90 -9.89
CA ARG A 240 -0.22 -18.93 -9.14
C ARG A 240 -1.69 -18.52 -9.04
N HIS A 241 -2.59 -19.47 -9.27
CA HIS A 241 -4.03 -19.22 -9.19
C HIS A 241 -4.55 -19.45 -7.77
N HIS A 242 -5.41 -18.53 -7.34
CA HIS A 242 -6.06 -18.57 -6.04
C HIS A 242 -7.56 -18.36 -6.22
N ARG A 243 -8.35 -19.27 -5.64
CA ARG A 243 -9.81 -19.20 -5.70
C ARG A 243 -10.35 -18.14 -4.75
N SER A 244 -11.47 -17.54 -5.16
CA SER A 244 -12.33 -16.69 -4.35
C SER A 244 -13.76 -17.17 -4.50
N ASP A 245 -14.58 -16.98 -3.46
CA ASP A 245 -16.02 -17.26 -3.53
C ASP A 245 -16.75 -16.12 -4.27
N THR A 246 -16.48 -15.98 -5.57
CA THR A 246 -16.96 -14.87 -6.41
C THR A 246 -18.48 -14.83 -6.55
N ALA A 247 -19.15 -15.99 -6.50
CA ALA A 247 -20.60 -16.06 -6.44
C ALA A 247 -21.15 -15.43 -5.14
N ALA A 248 -20.58 -15.80 -3.99
CA ALA A 248 -20.97 -15.22 -2.70
C ALA A 248 -20.69 -13.71 -2.65
N LEU A 249 -19.57 -13.25 -3.22
CA LEU A 249 -19.28 -11.82 -3.36
C LEU A 249 -20.33 -11.11 -4.23
N GLY A 250 -20.76 -11.74 -5.32
CA GLY A 250 -21.82 -11.24 -6.20
C GLY A 250 -23.15 -11.05 -5.48
N ASP A 251 -23.52 -11.98 -4.60
CA ASP A 251 -24.76 -11.93 -3.83
C ASP A 251 -24.80 -10.74 -2.84
N VAL A 252 -23.64 -10.25 -2.40
CA VAL A 252 -23.52 -9.19 -1.38
C VAL A 252 -22.98 -7.86 -1.91
N VAL A 253 -22.76 -7.72 -3.22
CA VAL A 253 -22.11 -6.53 -3.81
C VAL A 253 -22.85 -5.22 -3.50
N ALA A 254 -24.17 -5.30 -3.28
CA ALA A 254 -25.02 -4.16 -2.97
C ALA A 254 -24.96 -3.73 -1.50
N TYR A 255 -24.34 -4.51 -0.60
CA TYR A 255 -24.21 -4.17 0.81
C TYR A 255 -23.31 -2.93 0.96
N PRO A 256 -23.73 -1.90 1.72
CA PRO A 256 -22.97 -0.66 1.90
C PRO A 256 -21.48 -0.86 2.20
N ALA A 257 -21.14 -1.79 3.11
CA ALA A 257 -19.76 -2.08 3.45
C ALA A 257 -18.97 -2.65 2.27
N VAL A 258 -19.57 -3.57 1.51
CA VAL A 258 -18.95 -4.22 0.34
C VAL A 258 -18.74 -3.22 -0.79
N ALA A 259 -19.76 -2.41 -1.09
CA ALA A 259 -19.66 -1.35 -2.10
C ALA A 259 -18.59 -0.31 -1.72
N ARG A 260 -18.52 0.06 -0.44
CA ARG A 260 -17.50 1.00 0.07
C ARG A 260 -16.09 0.42 -0.04
N LEU A 261 -15.91 -0.87 0.28
CA LEU A 261 -14.64 -1.58 0.12
C LEU A 261 -14.25 -1.66 -1.35
N ALA A 262 -15.17 -2.05 -2.25
CA ALA A 262 -14.93 -2.15 -3.69
C ALA A 262 -14.48 -0.82 -4.29
N TRP A 263 -15.11 0.28 -3.90
CA TRP A 263 -14.70 1.62 -4.30
C TRP A 263 -13.30 1.98 -3.75
N PHE A 264 -13.02 1.64 -2.50
CA PHE A 264 -11.76 2.02 -1.85
C PHE A 264 -10.56 1.22 -2.35
N ASN A 265 -10.74 -0.08 -2.58
CA ASN A 265 -9.68 -1.00 -2.99
C ASN A 265 -9.67 -1.29 -4.49
N HIS A 266 -10.47 -0.58 -5.28
CA HIS A 266 -10.60 -0.77 -6.73
C HIS A 266 -11.06 -2.19 -7.13
N GLY A 267 -11.77 -2.88 -6.23
CA GLY A 267 -12.24 -4.25 -6.43
C GLY A 267 -11.18 -5.33 -6.16
N PHE A 268 -9.98 -4.97 -5.70
CA PHE A 268 -8.92 -5.93 -5.38
C PHE A 268 -9.16 -6.60 -4.03
N MET A 269 -10.11 -7.53 -3.99
CA MET A 269 -10.41 -8.32 -2.80
C MET A 269 -10.74 -9.77 -3.12
N LYS A 270 -10.47 -10.63 -2.15
CA LYS A 270 -10.86 -12.04 -2.14
C LYS A 270 -11.99 -12.24 -1.15
N ALA A 271 -13.04 -12.94 -1.58
CA ALA A 271 -14.10 -13.41 -0.72
C ALA A 271 -13.87 -14.88 -0.35
N HIS A 272 -14.16 -15.24 0.90
CA HIS A 272 -14.20 -16.62 1.33
C HIS A 272 -15.25 -16.82 2.43
N ASP A 273 -16.04 -17.89 2.33
CA ASP A 273 -16.91 -18.38 3.38
C ASP A 273 -16.06 -19.09 4.44
N ARG A 274 -16.11 -18.59 5.67
CA ARG A 274 -15.46 -19.18 6.82
C ARG A 274 -16.48 -19.37 7.93
N ASP A 275 -16.81 -20.63 8.21
CA ASP A 275 -17.73 -21.00 9.28
C ASP A 275 -19.10 -20.28 9.19
N GLY A 276 -19.58 -20.04 7.96
CA GLY A 276 -20.84 -19.34 7.71
C GLY A 276 -20.71 -17.81 7.76
N ARG A 277 -19.50 -17.26 7.81
CA ARG A 277 -19.23 -15.82 7.69
C ARG A 277 -18.54 -15.52 6.36
N LEU A 278 -19.07 -14.58 5.61
CA LEU A 278 -18.42 -14.10 4.40
C LEU A 278 -17.37 -13.06 4.76
N VAL A 279 -16.10 -13.41 4.53
CA VAL A 279 -14.96 -12.57 4.85
C VAL A 279 -14.33 -12.05 3.57
N LEU A 280 -14.11 -10.73 3.53
CA LEU A 280 -13.43 -10.03 2.45
C LEU A 280 -12.01 -9.67 2.87
N SER A 281 -11.02 -10.13 2.10
CA SER A 281 -9.60 -9.82 2.29
C SER A 281 -9.15 -8.80 1.24
N ASP A 282 -8.57 -7.67 1.66
CA ASP A 282 -7.98 -6.70 0.72
C ASP A 282 -6.65 -7.23 0.17
N LEU A 283 -6.63 -7.55 -1.12
CA LEU A 283 -5.48 -8.19 -1.78
C LEU A 283 -4.26 -7.28 -1.85
N ARG A 284 -4.43 -5.96 -1.67
CA ARG A 284 -3.33 -4.99 -1.66
C ARG A 284 -2.50 -5.08 -0.38
N MET A 285 -3.10 -5.54 0.72
CA MET A 285 -2.53 -5.46 2.07
C MET A 285 -2.13 -6.83 2.62
N GLY A 286 -1.16 -7.48 1.99
CA GLY A 286 -0.69 -8.82 2.38
C GLY A 286 -0.34 -9.65 1.16
N ALA A 287 -0.15 -10.95 1.30
CA ALA A 287 0.04 -11.89 0.19
C ALA A 287 -0.45 -13.28 0.63
N GLU A 288 -0.95 -14.10 -0.28
CA GLU A 288 -1.62 -15.36 0.09
C GLU A 288 -0.71 -16.28 0.94
N PRO A 289 -1.24 -16.97 1.98
CA PRO A 289 -2.58 -16.82 2.59
C PRO A 289 -2.78 -15.67 3.59
N ASP A 290 -1.77 -14.85 3.85
CA ASP A 290 -1.77 -13.90 4.96
C ASP A 290 -2.13 -12.48 4.46
N TYR A 291 -3.31 -11.98 4.84
CA TYR A 291 -3.73 -10.61 4.60
C TYR A 291 -3.91 -9.86 5.92
N SER A 292 -3.51 -8.59 5.95
CA SER A 292 -3.61 -7.73 7.15
C SER A 292 -5.01 -7.15 7.35
N PHE A 293 -5.82 -7.10 6.29
CA PHE A 293 -7.16 -6.55 6.34
C PHE A 293 -8.17 -7.59 5.86
N ASN A 294 -8.80 -8.25 6.83
CA ASN A 294 -9.88 -9.22 6.62
C ASN A 294 -11.10 -8.72 7.37
N VAL A 295 -12.23 -8.59 6.69
CA VAL A 295 -13.46 -8.06 7.27
C VAL A 295 -14.61 -9.00 7.00
N ALA A 296 -15.26 -9.49 8.05
CA ALA A 296 -16.53 -10.18 7.93
C ALA A 296 -17.63 -9.15 7.64
N VAL A 297 -18.40 -9.35 6.57
CA VAL A 297 -19.43 -8.40 6.10
C VAL A 297 -20.83 -9.00 6.06
N ALA A 298 -20.93 -10.32 6.04
CA ALA A 298 -22.20 -11.03 6.03
C ALA A 298 -22.10 -12.36 6.79
N GLU A 299 -23.23 -12.82 7.29
CA GLU A 299 -23.41 -14.16 7.85
C GLU A 299 -24.42 -14.94 7.03
N ARG A 300 -24.27 -16.26 7.04
CA ARG A 300 -25.14 -17.15 6.28
C ARG A 300 -26.48 -17.30 6.99
N ASP A 301 -27.56 -17.02 6.25
CA ASP A 301 -28.94 -17.21 6.68
C ASP A 301 -29.62 -18.20 5.71
N GLY A 302 -29.53 -19.49 6.05
CA GLY A 302 -29.93 -20.59 5.17
C GLY A 302 -29.10 -20.63 3.88
N ARG A 303 -29.71 -20.30 2.74
CA ARG A 303 -29.04 -20.23 1.43
C ARG A 303 -28.62 -18.80 1.05
N ALA A 304 -29.08 -17.80 1.77
CA ALA A 304 -28.79 -16.40 1.49
C ALA A 304 -27.71 -15.86 2.45
N TRP A 305 -27.20 -14.68 2.12
CA TRP A 305 -26.35 -13.89 3.00
C TRP A 305 -27.17 -12.82 3.68
N ARG A 306 -26.93 -12.58 4.97
CA ARG A 306 -27.49 -11.46 5.72
C ARG A 306 -26.36 -10.52 6.10
N GLU A 307 -26.51 -9.23 5.78
CA GLU A 307 -25.53 -8.21 6.16
C GLU A 307 -25.34 -8.16 7.68
N ILE A 308 -24.08 -8.03 8.11
CA ILE A 308 -23.71 -7.77 9.51
C ILE A 308 -22.91 -6.48 9.61
N PRO A 309 -22.88 -5.81 10.78
CA PRO A 309 -21.89 -4.77 11.04
C PRO A 309 -20.48 -5.31 10.75
N PRO A 310 -19.65 -4.59 9.97
CA PRO A 310 -18.34 -5.11 9.59
C PRO A 310 -17.46 -5.42 10.79
N GLU A 311 -16.86 -6.60 10.81
CA GLU A 311 -15.97 -7.05 11.90
C GLU A 311 -14.58 -7.33 11.34
N GLN A 312 -13.55 -6.61 11.83
CA GLN A 312 -12.18 -6.85 11.40
C GLN A 312 -11.61 -8.09 12.11
N LEU A 313 -11.23 -9.08 11.31
CA LEU A 313 -10.58 -10.29 11.78
C LEU A 313 -9.07 -10.09 11.72
N SER A 314 -8.39 -10.28 12.86
CA SER A 314 -6.94 -10.31 12.92
C SER A 314 -6.44 -11.75 12.93
N TRP A 315 -5.55 -12.09 12.00
CA TRP A 315 -4.93 -13.40 11.93
C TRP A 315 -3.43 -13.29 12.22
N PRO A 316 -2.80 -14.35 12.75
CA PRO A 316 -1.37 -14.35 13.01
C PRO A 316 -0.58 -14.12 11.72
N TRP A 317 0.00 -12.94 11.58
CA TRP A 317 0.88 -12.62 10.46
C TRP A 317 2.29 -13.16 10.76
N GLU A 318 2.71 -14.24 10.09
CA GLU A 318 4.04 -14.84 10.27
C GLU A 318 5.16 -14.11 9.48
N ALA A 319 5.25 -12.78 9.58
CA ALA A 319 6.21 -11.93 8.84
C ALA A 319 7.63 -12.50 8.82
N ARG A 320 8.10 -12.95 9.99
CA ARG A 320 9.49 -13.37 10.23
C ARG A 320 9.88 -14.57 9.38
N ARG A 321 8.93 -15.40 8.96
CA ARG A 321 9.22 -16.57 8.12
C ARG A 321 9.39 -16.21 6.65
N ARG A 322 8.67 -15.20 6.16
CA ARG A 322 8.69 -14.81 4.74
C ARG A 322 9.81 -13.84 4.37
N LEU A 323 10.31 -13.04 5.31
CA LEU A 323 11.35 -12.04 5.02
C LEU A 323 12.64 -12.65 4.44
N PRO A 324 13.19 -13.77 4.96
CA PRO A 324 14.37 -14.39 4.36
C PRO A 324 14.12 -14.92 2.94
N GLN A 325 12.95 -15.53 2.71
CA GLN A 325 12.56 -16.06 1.39
C GLN A 325 12.37 -14.93 0.37
N MET A 326 11.73 -13.84 0.78
CA MET A 326 11.60 -12.63 -0.02
C MET A 326 12.97 -12.04 -0.37
N TRP A 327 13.89 -11.99 0.61
CA TRP A 327 15.24 -11.47 0.37
C TRP A 327 16.01 -12.34 -0.63
N ASP A 328 15.92 -13.66 -0.50
CA ASP A 328 16.50 -14.60 -1.47
C ASP A 328 15.90 -14.41 -2.87
N ARG A 329 14.57 -14.25 -2.97
CA ARG A 329 13.87 -14.00 -4.25
C ARG A 329 14.31 -12.74 -4.99
N ILE A 330 14.86 -11.74 -4.31
CA ILE A 330 15.46 -10.58 -5.00
C ILE A 330 16.62 -11.04 -5.91
N TRP A 331 17.40 -12.03 -5.48
CA TRP A 331 18.65 -12.42 -6.13
C TRP A 331 18.57 -13.78 -6.83
N THR A 332 17.53 -14.55 -6.58
CA THR A 332 17.36 -15.92 -7.06
C THR A 332 16.06 -16.04 -7.85
N GLU A 333 16.16 -16.42 -9.11
CA GLU A 333 15.00 -16.75 -9.95
C GLU A 333 14.39 -18.10 -9.52
N PRO A 334 13.05 -18.22 -9.37
CA PRO A 334 12.46 -19.43 -8.86
C PRO A 334 12.55 -20.53 -9.93
N ALA A 335 12.88 -21.75 -9.51
CA ALA A 335 12.76 -22.91 -10.40
C ALA A 335 11.33 -22.98 -10.93
N SER A 336 11.16 -23.17 -12.24
CA SER A 336 9.83 -23.22 -12.86
C SER A 336 8.95 -24.22 -12.10
N PRO A 337 7.69 -23.88 -11.80
CA PRO A 337 6.76 -24.89 -11.30
C PRO A 337 6.68 -25.97 -12.38
N SER A 338 7.15 -27.18 -12.06
CA SER A 338 6.90 -28.35 -12.88
C SER A 338 5.39 -28.44 -13.03
N VAL A 339 4.87 -28.23 -14.24
CA VAL A 339 3.49 -28.59 -14.59
C VAL A 339 3.33 -30.04 -14.12
N PRO A 340 2.42 -30.35 -13.17
CA PRO A 340 2.17 -31.74 -12.85
C PRO A 340 1.70 -32.36 -14.17
N ALA A 341 2.48 -33.31 -14.70
CA ALA A 341 2.01 -34.14 -15.79
C ALA A 341 0.63 -34.65 -15.37
N ALA A 342 -0.36 -34.49 -16.23
CA ALA A 342 -1.67 -35.09 -16.05
C ALA A 342 -1.45 -36.59 -15.83
N ALA A 343 -1.48 -37.01 -14.56
CA ALA A 343 -1.42 -38.40 -14.19
C ALA A 343 -2.77 -38.99 -14.54
N ASP A 344 -2.84 -39.46 -15.80
CA ASP A 344 -3.47 -40.69 -16.22
C ASP A 344 -4.74 -41.05 -15.43
N THR A 345 -5.88 -40.50 -15.86
CA THR A 345 -7.19 -41.11 -15.59
C THR A 345 -7.26 -42.40 -16.41
N GLY A 346 -6.63 -43.46 -15.91
CA GLY A 346 -6.52 -44.75 -16.58
C GLY A 346 -6.79 -45.90 -15.61
N SER A 347 -7.95 -46.53 -15.78
CA SER A 347 -8.40 -47.82 -15.24
C SER A 347 -8.87 -47.87 -13.78
N ALA A 348 -10.21 -47.90 -13.66
CA ALA A 348 -10.89 -48.52 -12.53
C ALA A 348 -10.62 -50.05 -12.53
N PRO A 349 -10.41 -50.69 -11.37
CA PRO A 349 -10.36 -52.15 -11.31
C PRO A 349 -11.79 -52.72 -11.35
N ALA A 350 -12.00 -53.69 -12.25
CA ALA A 350 -13.21 -54.49 -12.34
C ALA A 350 -13.37 -55.41 -11.10
N PRO A 351 -14.62 -55.75 -10.70
CA PRO A 351 -14.87 -56.63 -9.56
C PRO A 351 -14.88 -58.11 -9.98
N GLY A 352 -14.12 -58.95 -9.25
CA GLY A 352 -14.06 -60.42 -9.39
C GLY A 352 -12.59 -60.87 -9.47
N GLU A 353 -12.08 -61.87 -8.76
CA GLU A 353 -12.68 -63.11 -8.26
C GLU A 353 -12.01 -63.52 -6.92
N ARG A 354 -12.75 -64.21 -6.06
CA ARG A 354 -12.15 -65.00 -4.96
C ARG A 354 -11.40 -66.20 -5.54
N PRO A 355 -10.39 -66.72 -4.81
CA PRO A 355 -10.39 -68.16 -4.62
C PRO A 355 -10.24 -68.60 -3.15
N TYR A 356 -10.72 -69.82 -2.98
CA TYR A 356 -10.86 -70.64 -1.79
C TYR A 356 -9.55 -70.96 -1.05
N ALA A 357 -9.75 -71.24 0.24
CA ALA A 357 -8.94 -71.93 1.23
C ALA A 357 -8.02 -73.09 0.76
N GLY A 358 -6.96 -73.33 1.53
CA GLY A 358 -6.31 -74.64 1.62
C GLY A 358 -4.97 -74.68 2.37
N ASN A 359 -4.99 -75.18 3.61
CA ASN A 359 -3.95 -75.88 4.40
C ASN A 359 -2.45 -75.60 4.19
N GLN A 360 -1.77 -75.14 5.26
CA GLN A 360 -0.97 -75.98 6.18
C GLN A 360 -0.64 -75.20 7.45
#